data_AF-A0A2J6P563-F1
#
_entry.id   AF-A0A2J6P563-F1
#
_cell.length_a   1.000
_cell.length_b   1.000
_cell.length_c   1.000
_cell.angle_alpha   90.00
_cell.angle_beta   90.00
_cell.angle_gamma   90.00
#
_symmetry.space_group_name_H-M   'P 1'
#
loop_
_entity.id
_entity.type
_entity.pdbx_description
1 polymer ?
#
loop_
_entity_poly.entity_id
_entity_poly.type
_entity_poly.pdbx_seq_one_letter_code
_entity_poly.pdbx_strand_id
1 'polypeptide(L)'
;MYENFADNILLIGHKTRLTMLIELSSGKALPAGELAKLAGVKPQTASEHLSKLVEANLISVNTWGRHRYYKIDNDKVVDAINALAVISPPMNSKSLKETTKKEKLSYCRTCYGHIAGKVGVEFTDSLLRNDYLEECEGYYKLTENGKIWLGQLGLETERNLYTKPIPKHLDWTERKYHIAGPISLKITKMLIELSWLQVTEVNRCLKVTRKGEESFKTQLNMIT
;
A
#
# COMPACT_ATOMS: atom_id res chain seq x y z
N MET A 1 11.17 -19.76 -21.09
CA MET A 1 10.81 -19.46 -19.68
C MET A 1 11.58 -18.25 -19.15
N TYR A 2 12.90 -18.15 -19.38
CA TYR A 2 13.72 -17.03 -18.89
C TYR A 2 13.63 -15.72 -19.69
N GLU A 3 13.31 -15.76 -21.00
CA GLU A 3 13.18 -14.53 -21.81
C GLU A 3 12.05 -13.62 -21.29
N ASN A 4 10.83 -14.17 -21.16
CA ASN A 4 9.70 -13.44 -20.56
C ASN A 4 9.99 -12.93 -19.14
N PHE A 5 10.83 -13.62 -18.38
CA PHE A 5 11.22 -13.20 -17.03
C PHE A 5 12.19 -12.01 -17.05
N ALA A 6 13.23 -12.07 -17.89
CA ALA A 6 14.19 -10.98 -18.06
C ALA A 6 13.50 -9.73 -18.63
N ASP A 7 12.61 -9.89 -19.61
CA ASP A 7 11.85 -8.79 -20.19
C ASP A 7 10.95 -8.10 -19.16
N ASN A 8 10.27 -8.87 -18.30
CA ASN A 8 9.49 -8.32 -17.19
C ASN A 8 10.34 -7.54 -16.19
N ILE A 9 11.55 -8.02 -15.88
CA ILE A 9 12.50 -7.29 -15.02
C ILE A 9 12.93 -5.98 -15.68
N LEU A 10 13.25 -5.99 -16.98
CA LEU A 10 13.60 -4.78 -17.74
C LEU A 10 12.44 -3.78 -17.79
N LEU A 11 11.20 -4.26 -17.81
CA LEU A 11 10.02 -3.41 -17.67
C LEU A 11 9.99 -2.74 -16.29
N ILE A 12 10.12 -3.47 -15.20
CA ILE A 12 10.10 -2.89 -13.85
C ILE A 12 11.31 -1.97 -13.60
N GLY A 13 12.49 -2.33 -14.10
CA GLY A 13 13.76 -1.64 -13.87
C GLY A 13 13.88 -0.24 -14.50
N HIS A 14 12.87 0.24 -15.23
CA HIS A 14 12.88 1.59 -15.79
C HIS A 14 12.23 2.61 -14.86
N LYS A 15 12.96 3.68 -14.54
CA LYS A 15 12.53 4.74 -13.59
C LYS A 15 11.06 5.17 -13.74
N THR A 16 10.64 5.56 -14.94
CA THR A 16 9.26 6.02 -15.19
C THR A 16 8.21 4.96 -14.91
N ARG A 17 8.43 3.71 -15.36
CA ARG A 17 7.50 2.60 -15.14
C ARG A 17 7.45 2.21 -13.67
N LEU A 18 8.60 2.18 -13.01
CA LEU A 18 8.67 1.95 -11.57
C LEU A 18 7.91 3.04 -10.79
N THR A 19 8.06 4.32 -11.15
CA THR A 19 7.27 5.40 -10.54
C THR A 19 5.77 5.19 -10.75
N MET A 20 5.33 4.86 -11.97
CA MET A 20 3.91 4.57 -12.24
C MET A 20 3.39 3.39 -11.42
N LEU A 21 4.14 2.29 -11.34
CA LEU A 21 3.78 1.11 -10.55
C LEU A 21 3.72 1.41 -9.06
N ILE A 22 4.66 2.20 -8.53
CA ILE A 22 4.67 2.67 -7.14
C ILE A 22 3.43 3.51 -6.85
N GLU A 23 3.01 4.40 -7.75
CA GLU A 23 1.85 5.27 -7.56
C GLU A 23 0.53 4.46 -7.68
N LEU A 24 0.47 3.50 -8.61
CA LEU A 24 -0.65 2.56 -8.77
C LEU A 24 -0.75 1.55 -7.63
N SER A 25 0.34 1.31 -6.90
CA SER A 25 0.33 0.44 -5.72
C SER A 25 -0.67 0.94 -4.68
N SER A 26 -1.12 2.20 -4.67
CA SER A 26 -2.24 2.64 -3.81
C SER A 26 -3.51 1.78 -3.89
N GLY A 27 -3.67 0.96 -4.92
CA GLY A 27 -4.86 0.16 -5.23
C GLY A 27 -5.92 0.96 -6.00
N LYS A 28 -5.72 2.28 -6.15
CA LYS A 28 -6.60 3.16 -6.92
C LYS A 28 -6.26 3.08 -8.39
N ALA A 29 -7.28 3.09 -9.24
CA ALA A 29 -7.09 3.26 -10.66
C ALA A 29 -6.78 4.72 -10.98
N LEU A 30 -5.69 5.00 -11.70
CA LEU A 30 -5.26 6.36 -12.03
C LEU A 30 -5.29 6.62 -13.55
N PRO A 31 -5.68 7.82 -14.00
CA PRO A 31 -5.66 8.16 -15.41
C PRO A 31 -4.23 8.38 -15.93
N ALA A 32 -4.01 8.12 -17.22
CA ALA A 32 -2.69 8.29 -17.85
C ALA A 32 -2.07 9.68 -17.62
N GLY A 33 -2.88 10.75 -17.66
CA GLY A 33 -2.40 12.12 -17.46
C GLY A 33 -1.88 12.38 -16.06
N GLU A 34 -2.48 11.77 -15.03
CA GLU A 34 -2.02 11.89 -13.65
C GLU A 34 -0.72 11.10 -13.46
N LEU A 35 -0.64 9.90 -14.02
CA LEU A 35 0.59 9.09 -14.03
C LEU A 35 1.74 9.79 -14.77
N ALA A 36 1.45 10.50 -15.87
CA ALA A 36 2.42 11.32 -16.58
C ALA A 36 2.96 12.45 -15.69
N LYS A 37 2.07 13.16 -14.98
CA LYS A 37 2.43 14.24 -14.05
C LYS A 37 3.27 13.71 -12.88
N LEU A 38 2.86 12.60 -12.27
CA LEU A 38 3.57 11.98 -11.14
C LEU A 38 4.96 11.48 -11.53
N ALA A 39 5.10 10.92 -12.74
CA ALA A 39 6.37 10.44 -13.26
C ALA A 39 7.23 11.54 -13.92
N GLY A 40 6.71 12.77 -14.05
CA GLY A 40 7.43 13.91 -14.64
C GLY A 40 7.73 13.76 -16.13
N VAL A 41 6.83 13.11 -16.89
CA VAL A 41 6.99 12.86 -18.34
C VAL A 41 5.82 13.42 -19.14
N LYS A 42 6.02 13.57 -20.46
CA LYS A 42 4.95 14.00 -21.38
C LYS A 42 3.87 12.90 -21.51
N PRO A 43 2.60 13.26 -21.81
CA PRO A 43 1.51 12.29 -21.95
C PRO A 43 1.77 11.17 -22.97
N GLN A 44 2.44 11.48 -24.08
CA GLN A 44 2.80 10.49 -25.11
C GLN A 44 3.79 9.45 -24.55
N THR A 45 4.87 9.89 -23.90
CA THR A 45 5.84 9.02 -23.23
C THR A 45 5.18 8.16 -22.16
N ALA A 46 4.24 8.73 -21.39
CA ALA A 46 3.49 7.96 -20.41
C ALA A 46 2.65 6.86 -21.07
N SER A 47 1.98 7.16 -22.18
CA SER A 47 1.15 6.19 -22.92
C SER A 47 1.97 5.02 -23.44
N GLU A 48 3.19 5.27 -23.95
CA GLU A 48 4.12 4.22 -24.39
C GLU A 48 4.56 3.33 -23.23
N HIS A 49 4.90 3.92 -22.08
CA HIS A 49 5.27 3.14 -20.89
C HIS A 49 4.12 2.30 -20.35
N LEU A 50 2.91 2.87 -20.29
CA LEU A 50 1.72 2.18 -19.81
C LEU A 50 1.30 1.04 -20.73
N SER A 51 1.42 1.22 -22.06
CA SER A 51 1.11 0.16 -23.03
C SER A 51 2.02 -1.06 -22.81
N LYS A 52 3.33 -0.84 -22.62
CA LYS A 52 4.28 -1.93 -22.30
C LYS A 52 3.95 -2.66 -20.99
N LEU A 53 3.48 -1.93 -19.97
CA LEU A 53 3.07 -2.54 -18.70
C LEU A 53 1.78 -3.35 -18.83
N VAL A 54 0.84 -2.91 -19.67
CA VAL A 54 -0.41 -3.62 -19.97
C VAL A 54 -0.13 -4.88 -20.79
N GLU A 55 0.68 -4.79 -21.85
CA GLU A 55 1.08 -5.92 -22.70
C GLU A 55 1.76 -7.04 -21.89
N ALA A 56 2.53 -6.67 -20.87
CA ALA A 56 3.18 -7.60 -19.96
C ALA A 56 2.28 -8.11 -18.81
N ASN A 57 1.00 -7.75 -18.78
CA ASN A 57 0.04 -8.07 -17.71
C ASN A 57 0.49 -7.63 -16.30
N LEU A 58 1.29 -6.56 -16.21
CA LEU A 58 1.70 -5.98 -14.93
C LEU A 58 0.64 -5.01 -14.38
N ILE A 59 -0.14 -4.39 -15.26
CA ILE A 59 -1.27 -3.53 -14.94
C ILE A 59 -2.42 -3.82 -15.90
N SER A 60 -3.64 -3.51 -15.48
CA SER A 60 -4.82 -3.50 -16.33
C SER A 60 -5.16 -2.07 -16.77
N VAL A 61 -6.00 -1.96 -17.80
CA VAL A 61 -6.55 -0.70 -18.26
C VAL A 61 -8.06 -0.84 -18.46
N ASN A 62 -8.82 0.09 -17.89
CA ASN A 62 -10.26 0.21 -18.08
C ASN A 62 -10.57 1.57 -18.72
N THR A 63 -11.44 1.56 -19.72
CA THR A 63 -11.92 2.77 -20.39
C THR A 63 -13.21 3.25 -19.74
N TRP A 64 -13.23 4.49 -19.28
CA TRP A 64 -14.45 5.14 -18.81
C TRP A 64 -14.61 6.49 -19.52
N GLY A 65 -15.57 6.54 -20.45
CA GLY A 65 -15.71 7.66 -21.39
C GLY A 65 -14.45 7.84 -22.24
N ARG A 66 -13.91 9.06 -22.27
CA ARG A 66 -12.69 9.41 -23.03
C ARG A 66 -11.39 9.11 -22.29
N HIS A 67 -11.47 8.64 -21.05
CA HIS A 67 -10.30 8.45 -20.19
C HIS A 67 -9.98 6.96 -20.01
N ARG A 68 -8.68 6.64 -20.02
CA ARG A 68 -8.14 5.33 -19.67
C ARG A 68 -7.60 5.37 -18.26
N TYR A 69 -8.06 4.45 -17.42
CA TYR A 69 -7.66 4.28 -16.04
C TYR A 69 -6.86 3.01 -15.89
N TYR A 70 -5.72 3.09 -15.25
CA TYR A 70 -4.78 2.00 -15.09
C TYR A 70 -4.75 1.54 -13.64
N LYS A 71 -4.58 0.24 -13.39
CA LYS A 71 -4.58 -0.33 -12.04
C LYS A 71 -3.67 -1.56 -11.98
N ILE A 72 -3.07 -1.83 -10.82
CA ILE A 72 -2.48 -3.14 -10.54
C ILE A 72 -3.60 -4.05 -10.04
N ASP A 73 -3.87 -5.15 -10.73
CA ASP A 73 -4.85 -6.17 -10.30
C ASP A 73 -4.18 -7.45 -9.77
N ASN A 74 -2.87 -7.58 -9.95
CA ASN A 74 -2.09 -8.70 -9.44
C ASN A 74 -1.18 -8.23 -8.31
N ASP A 75 -1.53 -8.60 -7.08
CA ASP A 75 -0.80 -8.24 -5.86
C ASP A 75 0.68 -8.70 -5.91
N LYS A 76 1.01 -9.72 -6.71
CA LYS A 76 2.41 -10.17 -6.92
C LYS A 76 3.30 -9.12 -7.57
N VAL A 77 2.74 -8.18 -8.33
CA VAL A 77 3.47 -7.05 -8.86
C VAL A 77 3.92 -6.13 -7.73
N VAL A 78 3.05 -5.90 -6.73
CA VAL A 78 3.39 -5.10 -5.55
C VAL A 78 4.40 -5.82 -4.66
N ASP A 79 4.26 -7.14 -4.47
CA ASP A 79 5.25 -7.97 -3.76
C ASP A 79 6.64 -7.81 -4.38
N ALA A 80 6.75 -7.92 -5.71
CA ALA A 80 8.00 -7.76 -6.44
C ALA A 80 8.61 -6.36 -6.27
N ILE A 81 7.79 -5.31 -6.37
CA ILE A 81 8.25 -3.91 -6.17
C ILE A 81 8.77 -3.71 -4.74
N ASN A 82 8.06 -4.23 -3.74
CA ASN A 82 8.46 -4.13 -2.34
C ASN A 82 9.78 -4.89 -2.08
N ALA A 83 9.93 -6.08 -2.63
CA ALA A 83 11.16 -6.87 -2.52
C ALA A 83 12.36 -6.11 -3.12
N LEU A 84 12.20 -5.51 -4.30
CA LEU A 84 13.23 -4.70 -4.95
C LEU A 84 13.55 -3.42 -4.15
N ALA A 85 12.55 -2.78 -3.55
CA ALA A 85 12.74 -1.57 -2.77
C ALA A 85 13.56 -1.82 -1.49
N VAL A 86 13.39 -2.98 -0.86
CA VAL A 86 14.08 -3.34 0.39
C VAL A 86 15.59 -3.53 0.18
N ILE A 87 15.98 -4.12 -0.97
CA ILE A 87 17.40 -4.32 -1.33
C ILE A 87 18.04 -3.07 -1.94
N SER A 88 17.24 -2.06 -2.31
CA SER A 88 17.74 -0.82 -2.89
C SER A 88 18.32 0.10 -1.82
N PRO A 89 19.41 0.84 -2.11
CA PRO A 89 19.89 1.89 -1.23
C PRO A 89 18.81 2.94 -0.96
N PRO A 90 18.81 3.61 0.20
CA PRO A 90 17.86 4.68 0.48
C PRO A 90 17.95 5.75 -0.62
N MET A 91 16.81 6.17 -1.17
CA MET A 91 16.77 7.29 -2.10
C MET A 91 17.31 8.55 -1.42
N ASN A 92 18.40 9.12 -1.95
CA ASN A 92 18.89 10.44 -1.57
C ASN A 92 17.93 11.50 -2.13
N SER A 93 17.32 12.30 -1.25
CA SER A 93 16.48 13.44 -1.63
C SER A 93 17.35 14.58 -2.15
N LYS A 94 17.00 15.17 -3.29
CA LYS A 94 17.73 16.28 -3.91
C LYS A 94 17.12 17.65 -3.59
N SER A 95 15.99 17.68 -2.88
CA SER A 95 15.29 18.91 -2.49
C SER A 95 14.48 18.74 -1.20
N LEU A 96 14.22 19.85 -0.52
CA LEU A 96 13.40 19.88 0.71
C LEU A 96 11.99 19.32 0.48
N LYS A 97 11.38 19.62 -0.67
CA LYS A 97 10.04 19.12 -1.04
C LYS A 97 10.03 17.58 -1.17
N GLU A 98 11.09 17.01 -1.74
CA GLU A 98 11.24 15.55 -1.82
C GLU A 98 11.47 14.94 -0.44
N THR A 99 12.24 15.60 0.43
CA THR A 99 12.42 15.19 1.82
C THR A 99 11.09 15.15 2.56
N THR A 100 10.29 16.22 2.49
CA THR A 100 8.98 16.28 3.15
C THR A 100 8.00 15.25 2.59
N LYS A 101 7.99 14.99 1.27
CA LYS A 101 7.16 13.91 0.69
C LYS A 101 7.61 12.54 1.21
N LYS A 102 8.93 12.30 1.26
CA LYS A 102 9.53 11.06 1.77
C LYS A 102 9.18 10.83 3.24
N GLU A 103 9.30 11.85 4.08
CA GLU A 103 8.95 11.82 5.50
C GLU A 103 7.46 11.52 5.73
N LYS A 104 6.58 12.16 4.95
CA LYS A 104 5.13 11.89 5.02
C LYS A 104 4.81 10.45 4.61
N LEU A 105 5.42 9.96 3.53
CA LEU A 105 5.24 8.58 3.07
C LEU A 105 5.82 7.56 4.07
N SER A 106 6.96 7.85 4.70
CA SER A 106 7.51 6.97 5.74
C SER A 106 6.65 6.96 6.99
N TYR A 107 6.02 8.08 7.36
CA TYR A 107 5.20 8.16 8.56
C TYR A 107 3.91 7.33 8.43
N CYS A 108 3.02 7.69 7.50
CA CYS A 108 1.73 7.00 7.33
C CYS A 108 1.31 7.03 5.86
N ARG A 109 1.15 5.85 5.26
CA ARG A 109 0.79 5.70 3.85
C ARG A 109 -0.07 4.47 3.60
N THR A 110 -0.47 4.27 2.35
CA THR A 110 -0.92 2.97 1.86
C THR A 110 0.19 2.21 1.14
N CYS A 111 0.29 0.90 1.37
CA CYS A 111 1.07 -0.02 0.55
C CYS A 111 0.26 -0.43 -0.67
N TYR A 112 -0.50 -1.54 -0.59
CA TYR A 112 -1.54 -1.92 -1.55
C TYR A 112 -2.92 -1.57 -1.05
N GLY A 113 -3.20 -0.27 -0.88
CA GLY A 113 -4.44 0.23 -0.28
C GLY A 113 -4.55 0.04 1.25
N HIS A 114 -3.73 -0.82 1.84
CA HIS A 114 -3.66 -1.06 3.27
C HIS A 114 -2.62 -0.17 3.97
N ILE A 115 -2.86 0.14 5.25
CA ILE A 115 -2.01 1.01 6.07
C ILE A 115 -0.58 0.49 6.17
N ALA A 116 0.38 1.39 5.98
CA ALA A 116 1.81 1.13 5.94
C ALA A 116 2.61 2.35 6.43
N GLY A 117 3.93 2.26 6.38
CA GLY A 117 4.85 3.18 7.03
C GLY A 117 4.96 2.91 8.53
N LYS A 118 5.62 3.82 9.25
CA LYS A 118 5.80 3.75 10.71
C LYS A 118 4.49 3.44 11.43
N VAL A 119 3.40 4.14 11.07
CA VAL A 119 2.08 3.94 11.68
C VAL A 119 1.51 2.56 11.34
N GLY A 120 1.64 2.07 10.10
CA GLY A 120 1.13 0.74 9.72
C GLY A 120 1.89 -0.42 10.38
N VAL A 121 3.19 -0.25 10.57
CA VAL A 121 4.03 -1.21 11.33
C VAL A 121 3.66 -1.19 12.81
N GLU A 122 3.64 -0.02 13.44
CA GLU A 122 3.25 0.12 14.86
C GLU A 122 1.81 -0.36 15.12
N PHE A 123 0.91 -0.14 14.16
CA PHE A 123 -0.44 -0.69 14.19
C PHE A 123 -0.41 -2.22 14.20
N THR A 124 0.38 -2.83 13.32
CA THR A 124 0.53 -4.30 13.27
C THR A 124 1.14 -4.84 14.56
N ASP A 125 2.23 -4.22 15.05
CA ASP A 125 2.89 -4.58 16.30
C ASP A 125 1.92 -4.46 17.49
N SER A 126 1.04 -3.46 17.47
CA SER A 126 0.01 -3.27 18.49
C SER A 126 -1.07 -4.34 18.43
N LEU A 127 -1.53 -4.74 17.24
CA LEU A 127 -2.47 -5.86 17.14
C LEU A 127 -1.87 -7.17 17.69
N LEU A 128 -0.58 -7.40 17.49
CA LEU A 128 0.12 -8.56 18.08
C LEU A 128 0.21 -8.44 19.60
N ARG A 129 0.62 -7.27 20.13
CA ARG A 129 0.75 -7.05 21.58
C ARG A 129 -0.57 -7.16 22.34
N ASN A 130 -1.69 -6.81 21.72
CA ASN A 130 -3.02 -6.90 22.32
C ASN A 130 -3.71 -8.26 22.08
N ASP A 131 -2.98 -9.27 21.57
CA ASP A 131 -3.55 -10.59 21.25
C ASP A 131 -4.72 -10.49 20.24
N TYR A 132 -4.70 -9.52 19.33
CA TYR A 132 -5.68 -9.44 18.22
C TYR A 132 -5.20 -10.19 16.99
N LEU A 133 -3.88 -10.32 16.84
CA LEU A 133 -3.24 -11.15 15.84
C LEU A 133 -2.31 -12.16 16.51
N GLU A 134 -2.23 -13.34 15.91
CA GLU A 134 -1.21 -14.34 16.17
C GLU A 134 -0.24 -14.35 14.98
N GLU A 135 1.06 -14.36 15.27
CA GLU A 135 2.08 -14.51 14.24
C GLU A 135 2.32 -15.98 13.90
N CYS A 136 2.14 -16.33 12.62
CA CYS A 136 2.49 -17.63 12.06
C CYS A 136 3.68 -17.50 11.10
N GLU A 137 4.21 -18.64 10.66
CA GLU A 137 5.24 -18.67 9.61
C GLU A 137 4.66 -18.13 8.29
N GLY A 138 5.16 -16.99 7.84
CA GLY A 138 4.77 -16.35 6.57
C GLY A 138 3.44 -15.57 6.55
N TYR A 139 2.62 -15.62 7.60
CA TYR A 139 1.34 -14.91 7.68
C TYR A 139 0.92 -14.59 9.13
N TYR A 140 -0.12 -13.77 9.31
CA TYR A 140 -0.79 -13.56 10.59
C TYR A 140 -2.17 -14.26 10.60
N LYS A 141 -2.66 -14.61 11.78
CA LYS A 141 -4.03 -15.06 11.99
C LYS A 141 -4.76 -14.12 12.93
N LEU A 142 -6.06 -13.95 12.72
CA LEU A 142 -6.91 -13.32 13.73
C LEU A 142 -7.17 -14.29 14.87
N THR A 143 -6.99 -13.79 16.09
CA THR A 143 -7.44 -14.46 17.30
C THR A 143 -8.95 -14.22 17.51
N GLU A 144 -9.55 -14.88 18.51
CA GLU A 144 -10.93 -14.56 18.91
C GLU A 144 -11.06 -13.12 19.43
N ASN A 145 -10.09 -12.64 20.22
CA ASN A 145 -10.05 -11.27 20.71
C ASN A 145 -9.98 -10.25 19.56
N GLY A 146 -9.19 -10.54 18.52
CA GLY A 146 -9.12 -9.71 17.32
C GLY A 146 -10.43 -9.65 16.55
N LYS A 147 -11.17 -10.77 16.46
CA LYS A 147 -12.51 -10.80 15.84
C LYS A 147 -13.50 -9.94 16.62
N ILE A 148 -13.50 -10.03 17.95
CA ILE A 148 -14.34 -9.21 18.83
C ILE A 148 -14.01 -7.74 18.64
N TRP A 149 -12.72 -7.37 18.68
CA TRP A 149 -12.26 -6.00 18.48
C TRP A 149 -12.68 -5.45 17.10
N LEU A 150 -12.54 -6.23 16.03
CA LEU A 150 -13.00 -5.83 14.69
C LEU A 150 -14.52 -5.61 14.65
N GLY A 151 -15.30 -6.45 15.35
CA GLY A 151 -16.74 -6.26 15.50
C GLY A 151 -17.08 -4.96 16.23
N GLN A 152 -16.37 -4.63 17.31
CA GLN A 152 -16.53 -3.37 18.04
C GLN A 152 -16.14 -2.14 17.19
N LEU A 153 -15.18 -2.29 16.29
CA LEU A 153 -14.79 -1.27 15.32
C LEU A 153 -15.85 -1.07 14.22
N GLY A 154 -16.90 -1.90 14.17
CA GLY A 154 -17.97 -1.85 13.16
C GLY A 154 -17.63 -2.60 11.87
N LEU A 155 -16.58 -3.42 11.87
CA LEU A 155 -16.19 -4.21 10.70
C LEU A 155 -16.99 -5.54 10.69
N GLU A 156 -18.23 -5.45 10.23
CA GLU A 156 -19.02 -6.61 9.86
C GLU A 156 -18.47 -7.20 8.56
N THR A 157 -17.70 -8.27 8.65
CA THR A 157 -17.23 -8.99 7.47
C THR A 157 -17.83 -10.39 7.43
N GLU A 158 -17.93 -10.94 6.22
CA GLU A 158 -18.22 -12.35 6.02
C GLU A 158 -17.33 -13.20 6.93
N ARG A 159 -17.92 -14.16 7.65
CA ARG A 159 -17.19 -15.03 8.59
C ARG A 159 -15.99 -15.74 7.95
N ASN A 160 -16.02 -15.94 6.62
CA ASN A 160 -14.94 -16.53 5.84
C ASN A 160 -13.64 -15.69 5.80
N LEU A 161 -13.69 -14.39 6.09
CA LEU A 161 -12.52 -13.51 6.04
C LEU A 161 -11.73 -13.57 7.34
N TYR A 162 -12.38 -13.91 8.46
CA TYR A 162 -11.72 -14.07 9.76
C TYR A 162 -10.87 -15.33 9.87
N THR A 163 -11.09 -16.32 9.00
CA THR A 163 -10.36 -17.60 9.01
C THR A 163 -9.23 -17.66 7.97
N LYS A 164 -9.12 -16.66 7.09
CA LYS A 164 -8.09 -16.62 6.05
C LYS A 164 -6.75 -16.16 6.62
N PRO A 165 -5.63 -16.74 6.16
CA PRO A 165 -4.30 -16.20 6.40
C PRO A 165 -4.22 -14.72 6.01
N ILE A 166 -3.65 -13.89 6.89
CA ILE A 166 -3.40 -12.48 6.65
C ILE A 166 -1.95 -12.34 6.16
N PRO A 167 -1.71 -11.97 4.89
CA PRO A 167 -0.36 -11.88 4.37
C PRO A 167 0.48 -10.83 5.11
N LYS A 168 1.80 -11.05 5.13
CA LYS A 168 2.78 -10.07 5.59
C LYS A 168 3.31 -9.30 4.39
N HIS A 169 3.25 -7.97 4.42
CA HIS A 169 4.00 -7.13 3.47
C HIS A 169 5.19 -6.52 4.19
N LEU A 170 6.36 -6.54 3.56
CA LEU A 170 7.56 -5.91 4.09
C LEU A 170 7.51 -4.40 3.80
N ASP A 171 7.49 -3.59 4.84
CA ASP A 171 7.55 -2.14 4.70
C ASP A 171 8.97 -1.72 4.33
N TRP A 172 9.17 -1.10 3.16
CA TRP A 172 10.50 -0.70 2.72
C TRP A 172 11.10 0.47 3.53
N THR A 173 10.29 1.28 4.25
CA THR A 173 10.80 2.43 5.02
C THR A 173 11.24 1.97 6.39
N GLU A 174 10.47 1.06 7.00
CA GLU A 174 10.74 0.55 8.35
C GLU A 174 11.53 -0.76 8.36
N ARG A 175 11.61 -1.46 7.21
CA ARG A 175 12.16 -2.83 7.08
C ARG A 175 11.53 -3.82 8.05
N LYS A 176 10.22 -3.67 8.29
CA LYS A 176 9.42 -4.50 9.18
C LYS A 176 8.14 -4.94 8.48
N TYR A 177 7.62 -6.11 8.86
CA TYR A 177 6.36 -6.59 8.32
C TYR A 177 5.16 -5.81 8.87
N HIS A 178 4.16 -5.63 8.03
CA HIS A 178 2.86 -5.10 8.41
C HIS A 178 1.73 -5.95 7.78
N ILE A 179 0.53 -5.86 8.35
CA ILE A 179 -0.62 -6.62 7.87
C ILE A 179 -1.05 -6.19 6.47
N ALA A 180 -1.39 -7.17 5.63
CA ALA A 180 -1.83 -6.94 4.25
C ALA A 180 -3.09 -7.76 3.90
N GLY A 181 -3.44 -7.75 2.62
CA GLY A 181 -4.56 -8.53 2.08
C GLY A 181 -5.95 -7.96 2.39
N PRO A 182 -7.01 -8.73 2.08
CA PRO A 182 -8.39 -8.24 2.07
C PRO A 182 -8.87 -7.65 3.41
N ILE A 183 -8.44 -8.21 4.53
CA ILE A 183 -8.85 -7.70 5.83
C ILE A 183 -8.15 -6.39 6.18
N SER A 184 -6.87 -6.26 5.86
CA SER A 184 -6.10 -5.02 6.08
C SER A 184 -6.65 -3.88 5.22
N LEU A 185 -7.11 -4.18 4.00
CA LEU A 185 -7.86 -3.23 3.16
C LEU A 185 -9.14 -2.73 3.85
N LYS A 186 -9.96 -3.65 4.39
CA LYS A 186 -11.20 -3.28 5.11
C LYS A 186 -10.91 -2.48 6.38
N ILE A 187 -9.91 -2.88 7.16
CA ILE A 187 -9.46 -2.15 8.35
C ILE A 187 -9.05 -0.73 7.96
N THR A 188 -8.22 -0.58 6.93
CA THR A 188 -7.74 0.74 6.49
C THR A 188 -8.90 1.63 6.05
N LYS A 189 -9.89 1.08 5.33
CA LYS A 189 -11.12 1.78 4.97
C LYS A 189 -11.90 2.23 6.21
N MET A 190 -12.07 1.34 7.19
CA MET A 190 -12.77 1.63 8.44
C MET A 190 -12.06 2.72 9.26
N LEU A 191 -10.73 2.68 9.36
CA LEU A 191 -9.96 3.73 10.04
C LEU A 191 -10.14 5.10 9.38
N ILE A 192 -10.36 5.16 8.07
CA ILE A 192 -10.69 6.40 7.36
C ILE A 192 -12.13 6.83 7.67
N GLU A 193 -13.10 5.91 7.60
CA GLU A 193 -14.52 6.17 7.88
C GLU A 193 -14.75 6.67 9.31
N LEU A 194 -14.01 6.11 10.28
CA LEU A 194 -14.02 6.55 11.69
C LEU A 194 -13.27 7.87 11.92
N SER A 195 -12.68 8.46 10.88
CA SER A 195 -11.82 9.65 10.93
C SER A 195 -10.56 9.46 11.79
N TRP A 196 -10.05 8.25 11.95
CA TRP A 196 -8.75 8.02 12.59
C TRP A 196 -7.61 8.35 11.62
N LEU A 197 -7.82 8.02 10.35
CA LEU A 197 -6.96 8.38 9.24
C LEU A 197 -7.70 9.30 8.27
N GLN A 198 -6.95 10.16 7.59
CA GLN A 198 -7.46 11.03 6.54
C GLN A 198 -6.64 10.85 5.27
N VAL A 199 -7.32 10.71 4.13
CA VAL A 199 -6.68 10.71 2.81
C VAL A 199 -6.16 12.12 2.53
N THR A 200 -4.91 12.22 2.07
CA THR A 200 -4.31 13.50 1.69
C THR A 200 -4.33 13.71 0.18
N GLU A 201 -4.03 14.92 -0.28
CA GLU A 201 -3.85 15.23 -1.70
C GLU A 201 -2.63 14.53 -2.32
N VAL A 202 -1.66 14.11 -1.49
CA VAL A 202 -0.50 13.37 -1.95
C VAL A 202 -0.89 11.91 -2.06
N ASN A 203 -0.84 11.36 -3.28
CA ASN A 203 -1.17 9.96 -3.52
C ASN A 203 -0.41 9.03 -2.56
N ARG A 204 -1.13 8.02 -2.06
CA ARG A 204 -0.71 7.07 -1.01
C ARG A 204 -0.48 7.65 0.38
N CYS A 205 -0.28 8.95 0.58
CA CYS A 205 -0.09 9.50 1.91
C CYS A 205 -1.41 9.54 2.69
N LEU A 206 -1.34 9.12 3.95
CA LEU A 206 -2.40 9.24 4.93
C LEU A 206 -1.94 10.17 6.06
N LYS A 207 -2.89 10.86 6.67
CA LYS A 207 -2.66 11.67 7.87
C LYS A 207 -3.37 11.00 9.05
N VAL A 208 -2.66 10.78 10.14
CA VAL A 208 -3.29 10.44 11.43
C VAL A 208 -3.97 11.71 11.95
N THR A 209 -5.26 11.63 12.26
CA THR A 209 -5.99 12.76 12.85
C THR A 209 -5.78 12.78 14.36
N ARG A 210 -6.12 13.89 15.03
CA ARG A 210 -6.12 13.95 16.49
C ARG A 210 -7.00 12.86 17.12
N LYS A 211 -8.18 12.62 16.54
CA LYS A 211 -9.07 11.53 16.96
C LYS A 211 -8.40 10.16 16.78
N GLY A 212 -7.65 9.99 15.69
CA GLY A 212 -6.86 8.79 15.41
C GLY A 212 -5.77 8.57 16.44
N GLU A 213 -4.98 9.59 16.80
CA GLU A 213 -3.96 9.52 17.84
C GLU A 213 -4.57 9.08 19.19
N GLU A 214 -5.66 9.73 19.61
CA GLU A 214 -6.38 9.40 20.84
C GLU A 214 -6.93 7.97 20.82
N SER A 215 -7.48 7.53 19.68
CA SER A 215 -8.07 6.19 19.55
C SER A 215 -7.01 5.08 19.44
N PHE A 216 -5.94 5.31 18.70
CA PHE A 216 -4.79 4.41 18.62
C PHE A 216 -4.14 4.21 19.99
N LYS A 217 -4.02 5.28 20.77
CA LYS A 217 -3.52 5.20 22.15
C LYS A 217 -4.45 4.42 23.06
N THR A 218 -5.75 4.73 23.05
CA THR A 218 -6.72 4.16 24.00
C THR A 218 -7.16 2.74 23.67
N GLN A 219 -7.26 2.38 22.39
CA GLN A 219 -7.75 1.06 21.97
C GLN A 219 -6.64 0.08 21.60
N LEU A 220 -5.48 0.57 21.17
CA LEU A 220 -4.38 -0.26 20.68
C LEU A 220 -3.07 -0.09 21.46
N ASN A 221 -3.03 0.79 22.45
CA ASN A 221 -1.81 1.08 23.23
C ASN A 221 -0.62 1.51 22.35
N MET A 222 -0.90 2.15 21.21
CA MET A 222 0.14 2.67 20.31
C MET A 222 0.86 3.86 20.95
N ILE A 223 2.19 3.89 20.87
CA ILE A 223 3.00 5.04 21.24
C ILE A 223 3.19 5.88 19.97
N THR A 224 2.21 6.75 19.69
CA THR A 224 2.29 7.72 18.58
C THR A 224 3.22 8.87 18.89
#